data_AF-A0A3D1CQF0-F1
#
_entry.id   AF-A0A3D1CQF0-F1
#
_cell.length_a   1.000
_cell.length_b   1.000
_cell.length_c   1.000
_cell.angle_alpha   90.00
_cell.angle_beta   90.00
_cell.angle_gamma   90.00
#
_symmetry.space_group_name_H-M   'P 1'
#
loop_
_entity.id
_entity.type
_entity.pdbx_description
1 polymer ?
#
loop_
_entity_poly.entity_id
_entity_poly.type
_entity_poly.pdbx_seq_one_letter_code
_entity_poly.pdbx_strand_id
1 'polypeptide(L)'
;MQIFRSFIFLIVYAITAILFSVIGVLIWPLPFKQRYWVVSRWAVMNIWLLKVICGLRLEVEGRENIPKEPCVILCKHQSAWETLALQAVFPPQ
;
A
#
# COMPACT_ATOMS: atom_id res chain seq x y z
N MET A 1 23.54 8.87 3.67
CA MET A 1 22.46 9.48 2.86
C MET A 1 21.08 8.80 3.01
N GLN A 2 20.83 7.96 4.03
CA GLN A 2 19.51 7.33 4.21
C GLN A 2 18.43 8.36 4.62
N ILE A 3 18.77 9.29 5.52
CA ILE A 3 17.85 10.33 5.98
C ILE A 3 17.31 11.17 4.82
N PHE A 4 18.16 11.53 3.86
CA PHE A 4 17.75 12.30 2.68
C PHE A 4 16.74 11.53 1.82
N ARG A 5 17.01 10.25 1.53
CA ARG A 5 16.10 9.38 0.75
C ARG A 5 14.77 9.19 1.48
N SER A 6 14.82 8.95 2.79
CA SER A 6 13.62 8.83 3.64
C SER A 6 12.82 10.13 3.69
N PHE A 7 13.49 11.29 3.72
CA PHE A 7 12.84 12.60 3.71
C PHE A 7 12.13 12.88 2.38
N ILE A 8 12.79 12.56 1.25
CA ILE A 8 12.15 12.62 -0.07
C ILE A 8 10.93 11.70 -0.12
N PHE A 9 11.08 10.46 0.35
CA PHE A 9 9.98 9.51 0.40
C PHE A 9 8.81 10.06 1.24
N LEU A 10 9.08 10.64 2.41
CA LEU A 10 8.06 11.22 3.28
C LEU A 10 7.27 12.33 2.58
N ILE A 11 7.94 13.22 1.85
CA ILE A 11 7.28 14.27 1.07
C ILE A 11 6.38 13.67 -0.01
N VAL A 12 6.90 12.72 -0.79
CA VAL A 12 6.12 12.07 -1.87
C VAL A 12 4.95 11.28 -1.30
N TYR A 13 5.15 10.57 -0.19
CA TYR A 13 4.11 9.86 0.54
C TYR A 13 2.98 10.81 0.97
N ALA A 14 3.32 11.94 1.58
CA ALA A 14 2.34 12.93 2.02
C ALA A 14 1.55 13.55 0.86
N ILE A 15 2.25 13.94 -0.22
CA ILE A 15 1.62 14.49 -1.43
C ILE A 15 0.64 13.47 -2.03
N THR A 16 1.11 12.23 -2.21
CA THR A 16 0.27 11.19 -2.80
C THR A 16 -0.90 10.79 -1.91
N ALA A 17 -0.75 10.83 -0.59
CA ALA A 17 -1.84 10.60 0.36
C ALA A 17 -2.96 11.62 0.17
N ILE A 18 -2.62 12.91 0.06
CA ILE A 18 -3.59 13.99 -0.21
C ILE A 18 -4.26 13.74 -1.57
N LEU A 19 -3.49 13.46 -2.62
CA LEU A 19 -4.02 13.22 -3.96
C LEU A 19 -5.01 12.04 -3.99
N PHE A 20 -4.64 10.90 -3.40
CA PHE A 20 -5.51 9.73 -3.36
C PHE A 20 -6.73 9.93 -2.45
N SER A 21 -6.62 10.76 -1.41
CA SER A 21 -7.78 11.12 -0.57
C SER A 21 -8.78 11.94 -1.37
N VAL A 22 -8.33 12.94 -2.13
CA VAL A 22 -9.18 13.74 -3.03
C VAL A 22 -9.80 12.85 -4.11
N ILE A 23 -9.01 12.00 -4.77
CA ILE A 23 -9.52 11.04 -5.75
C ILE A 23 -10.58 10.14 -5.12
N GLY A 24 -10.34 9.62 -3.91
CA GLY A 24 -11.28 8.77 -3.18
C GLY A 24 -12.65 9.43 -2.97
N VAL A 25 -12.67 10.72 -2.64
CA VAL A 25 -13.91 11.51 -2.52
C VAL A 25 -14.57 11.69 -3.88
N LEU A 26 -13.81 12.03 -4.92
CA LEU A 26 -14.35 12.24 -6.27
C LEU A 26 -14.97 10.99 -6.88
N ILE A 27 -14.37 9.81 -6.62
CA ILE A 27 -14.87 8.52 -7.12
C ILE A 27 -15.92 7.88 -6.20
N TRP A 28 -16.34 8.57 -5.12
CA TRP A 28 -17.32 8.07 -4.17
C TRP A 28 -18.60 7.47 -4.80
N PRO A 29 -19.15 8.01 -5.91
CA PRO A 29 -20.34 7.45 -6.56
C PRO A 29 -20.13 6.08 -7.22
N LEU A 30 -18.88 5.67 -7.45
CA LEU A 30 -18.59 4.39 -8.13
C LEU A 30 -18.92 3.18 -7.24
N PRO A 31 -19.16 1.99 -7.84
CA PRO A 31 -19.29 0.74 -7.11
C PRO A 31 -18.11 0.49 -6.17
N PHE A 32 -18.37 -0.10 -4.99
CA PHE A 32 -17.35 -0.34 -3.96
C PHE A 32 -16.09 -1.03 -4.51
N LYS A 33 -16.24 -2.07 -5.34
CA LYS A 33 -15.10 -2.79 -5.93
C LYS A 33 -14.17 -1.88 -6.74
N GLN A 34 -14.72 -0.91 -7.47
CA GLN A 34 -13.94 0.03 -8.27
C GLN A 34 -13.23 1.04 -7.38
N ARG A 35 -13.94 1.59 -6.38
CA ARG A 35 -13.37 2.51 -5.39
C ARG A 35 -12.21 1.88 -4.64
N TYR A 36 -12.44 0.68 -4.11
CA TYR A 36 -11.43 -0.11 -3.42
C TYR A 36 -10.21 -0.39 -4.31
N TRP A 37 -10.44 -0.80 -5.56
CA TRP A 37 -9.35 -1.04 -6.50
C TRP A 37 -8.50 0.21 -6.71
N VAL A 38 -9.11 1.38 -6.93
CA VAL A 38 -8.38 2.64 -7.11
C VAL A 38 -7.60 3.03 -5.84
N VAL A 39 -8.26 3.05 -4.68
CA VAL A 39 -7.62 3.47 -3.43
C VAL A 39 -6.50 2.51 -3.01
N SER A 40 -6.67 1.20 -3.18
CA SER A 40 -5.64 0.20 -2.88
C SER A 40 -4.38 0.35 -3.76
N ARG A 41 -4.48 0.97 -4.96
CA ARG A 41 -3.29 1.27 -5.79
C ARG A 41 -2.32 2.22 -5.08
N TRP A 42 -2.79 3.08 -4.17
CA TRP A 42 -1.91 3.94 -3.39
C TRP A 42 -0.90 3.12 -2.57
N ALA A 43 -1.32 2.02 -1.96
CA ALA A 43 -0.44 1.15 -1.18
C ALA A 43 0.62 0.48 -2.08
N VAL A 44 0.20 -0.07 -3.22
CA VAL A 44 1.11 -0.67 -4.22
C VAL A 44 2.13 0.34 -4.74
N MET A 45 1.68 1.56 -5.02
CA MET A 45 2.54 2.66 -5.44
C MET A 45 3.56 3.02 -4.35
N ASN A 46 3.17 3.07 -3.08
CA ASN A 46 4.11 3.38 -1.99
C ASN A 46 5.15 2.29 -1.77
N ILE A 47 4.79 1.00 -1.90
CA ILE A 47 5.77 -0.09 -1.88
C ILE A 47 6.77 0.06 -3.04
N TRP A 48 6.30 0.43 -4.23
CA TRP A 48 7.20 0.73 -5.35
C TRP A 48 8.08 1.96 -5.10
N LEU A 49 7.53 3.04 -4.53
CA LEU A 49 8.30 4.24 -4.18
C LEU A 49 9.37 3.96 -3.13
N LEU A 50 9.08 3.11 -2.13
CA LEU A 50 10.08 2.67 -1.16
C LEU A 50 11.24 1.92 -1.84
N LYS A 51 10.95 1.09 -2.85
CA LYS A 51 11.97 0.40 -3.64
C LYS A 51 12.82 1.38 -4.44
N VAL A 52 12.22 2.34 -5.14
CA VAL A 52 12.94 3.28 -6.00
C VAL A 52 13.69 4.34 -5.18
N ILE A 53 13.00 4.98 -4.23
CA ILE A 53 13.54 6.10 -3.47
C ILE A 53 14.45 5.59 -2.35
N CYS A 54 14.05 4.60 -1.57
CA CYS A 54 14.81 4.14 -0.39
C CYS A 54 15.60 2.85 -0.62
N GLY A 55 15.38 2.14 -1.72
CA GLY A 55 16.04 0.87 -2.00
C GLY A 55 15.47 -0.32 -1.21
N LEU A 56 14.31 -0.15 -0.55
CA LEU A 56 13.67 -1.18 0.26
C LEU A 56 12.82 -2.09 -0.61
N ARG A 57 13.14 -3.38 -0.64
CA ARG A 57 12.43 -4.39 -1.43
C ARG A 57 11.48 -5.18 -0.54
N LEU A 58 10.23 -5.28 -0.97
CA LEU A 58 9.28 -6.23 -0.38
C LEU A 58 9.55 -7.61 -0.99
N GLU A 59 9.88 -8.57 -0.13
CA GLU A 59 10.00 -9.98 -0.46
C GLU A 59 8.90 -10.74 0.29
N VAL A 60 8.27 -11.68 -0.41
CA VAL A 60 7.16 -12.48 0.12
C VAL A 60 7.54 -13.94 -0.03
N GLU A 61 7.73 -14.61 1.10
CA GLU A 61 7.95 -16.04 1.18
C GLU A 61 6.64 -16.75 1.54
N GLY A 62 6.43 -17.97 1.03
CA GLY A 62 5.22 -18.74 1.33
C GLY A 62 3.94 -18.19 0.69
N ARG A 63 4.03 -17.53 -0.47
CA ARG A 63 2.88 -16.93 -1.17
C ARG A 63 1.81 -17.97 -1.55
N GLU A 64 2.22 -19.21 -1.76
CA GLU A 64 1.39 -20.38 -2.00
C GLU A 64 0.45 -20.72 -0.83
N ASN A 65 0.75 -20.25 0.38
CA ASN A 65 -0.10 -20.45 1.56
C ASN A 65 -1.28 -19.48 1.63
N ILE A 66 -1.37 -18.51 0.72
CA ILE A 66 -2.48 -17.54 0.70
C ILE A 66 -3.74 -18.25 0.19
N PRO A 67 -4.78 -18.42 1.04
CA PRO A 67 -6.00 -19.12 0.63
C PRO A 67 -6.79 -18.30 -0.39
N LYS A 68 -7.54 -18.99 -1.25
CA LYS A 68 -8.46 -18.37 -2.23
C LYS A 68 -9.85 -18.05 -1.66
N GLU A 69 -10.08 -18.46 -0.42
CA GLU A 69 -11.33 -18.29 0.31
C GLU A 69 -11.20 -17.16 1.36
N PRO A 70 -12.33 -16.61 1.85
CA PRO A 70 -12.30 -15.61 2.92
C PRO A 70 -11.55 -16.13 4.15
N CYS A 71 -10.59 -15.36 4.64
CA CYS A 71 -9.78 -15.70 5.80
C CYS A 71 -9.45 -14.47 6.64
N VAL A 72 -8.96 -14.68 7.86
CA VAL A 72 -8.45 -13.61 8.73
C VAL A 72 -6.93 -13.61 8.66
N ILE A 73 -6.35 -12.48 8.25
CA ILE A 73 -4.90 -12.30 8.22
C ILE A 73 -4.44 -11.77 9.57
N LEU A 74 -3.62 -12.54 10.28
CA LEU A 74 -2.98 -12.13 11.53
C LEU A 74 -1.56 -11.65 11.23
N CYS A 75 -1.26 -10.40 11.58
CA CYS A 75 0.04 -9.78 11.32
C CYS A 75 0.53 -9.02 12.56
N LYS A 76 1.83 -9.08 12.83
CA LYS A 76 2.47 -8.23 13.85
C LYS A 76 2.43 -6.77 13.37
N HIS A 77 2.05 -5.84 14.23
CA HIS A 77 2.06 -4.43 13.91
C HIS A 77 3.32 -3.75 14.46
N GLN A 78 4.37 -3.67 13.64
CA GLN A 78 5.63 -3.04 14.04
C GLN A 78 5.79 -1.64 13.43
N SER A 79 5.12 -1.34 12.32
CA SER A 79 5.12 0.00 11.73
C SER A 79 3.88 0.27 10.85
N ALA A 80 3.85 1.45 10.24
CA ALA A 80 2.84 1.78 9.23
C ALA A 80 3.07 1.04 7.90
N TRP A 81 4.27 0.47 7.68
CA TRP A 81 4.62 -0.21 6.44
C TRP A 81 3.77 -1.47 6.22
N GLU A 82 3.46 -2.22 7.28
CA GLU A 82 2.64 -3.42 7.23
C GLU A 82 1.26 -3.13 6.65
N THR A 83 0.66 -1.98 6.97
CA THR A 83 -0.61 -1.54 6.40
C THR A 83 -0.55 -1.44 4.88
N LEU A 84 0.57 -0.98 4.31
CA LEU A 84 0.76 -0.87 2.86
C LEU A 84 1.11 -2.23 2.24
N ALA A 85 1.98 -3.00 2.88
CA ALA A 85 2.43 -4.29 2.39
C ALA A 85 1.27 -5.29 2.32
N LEU A 86 0.41 -5.33 3.34
CA LEU A 86 -0.76 -6.22 3.35
C LEU A 86 -1.69 -5.95 2.18
N GLN A 87 -1.96 -4.67 1.86
CA GLN A 87 -2.75 -4.27 0.70
C GLN A 87 -2.10 -4.66 -0.64
N ALA A 88 -0.77 -4.69 -0.70
CA ALA A 88 -0.04 -5.03 -1.92
C ALA A 88 0.09 -6.54 -2.15
N VAL A 89 0.11 -7.35 -1.09
CA VAL A 89 0.33 -8.80 -1.15
C VAL A 89 -0.97 -9.59 -1.22
N PHE A 90 -1.95 -9.22 -0.39
CA PHE A 90 -3.18 -9.98 -0.22
C PHE A 90 -4.29 -9.52 -1.17
N PRO A 91 -5.28 -10.39 -1.46
CA PRO A 91 -6.45 -9.99 -2.23
C PRO A 91 -7.25 -8.87 -1.55
N PRO A 92 -8.13 -8.19 -2.31
CA PRO A 92 -9.06 -7.21 -1.77
C PRO A 92 -9.80 -7.72 -0.52
N GLN A 93 -9.79 -6.92 0.56
CA GLN A 93 -10.51 -7.18 1.81
C GLN A 93 -11.85 -6.45 1.88
#